data_AF-A0A7G5N2L6-F1
#
_entry.id   AF-A0A7G5N2L6-F1
#
_cell.length_a   1.000
_cell.length_b   1.000
_cell.length_c   1.000
_cell.angle_alpha   90.00
_cell.angle_beta   90.00
_cell.angle_gamma   90.00
#
_symmetry.space_group_name_H-M   'P 1'
#
loop_
_entity.id
_entity.type
_entity.pdbx_description
1 polymer ?
#
loop_
_entity_poly.entity_id
_entity_poly.type
_entity_poly.pdbx_seq_one_letter_code
_entity_poly.pdbx_strand_id
1 'polypeptide(L)'
;MLHLFSRLIQAQASGCPSSIREKDYAQDARAFIDSCYCEPIKIQDAADLLHIHPNYLCSVFKKAYGQTPREYLKALRMERAATLLLRTDQPVSTIAASVGFSNPFQFSAMFKKYFGLSPAAYRKKG
;
A
#
# COMPACT_ATOMS: atom_id res chain seq x y z
N MET A 1 -44.93 -35.33 -38.09
CA MET A 1 -43.52 -35.56 -37.76
C MET A 1 -43.06 -34.41 -36.87
N LEU A 2 -42.83 -34.73 -35.59
CA LEU A 2 -42.15 -33.96 -34.53
C LEU A 2 -42.65 -32.55 -34.17
N HIS A 3 -43.45 -32.44 -33.10
CA HIS A 3 -43.25 -31.46 -32.00
C HIS A 3 -44.00 -31.96 -30.75
N LEU A 4 -43.48 -33.05 -30.18
CA LEU A 4 -43.74 -33.47 -28.80
C LEU A 4 -42.36 -33.59 -28.15
N PHE A 5 -42.26 -33.20 -26.89
CA PHE A 5 -41.06 -33.00 -26.08
C PHE A 5 -40.41 -31.62 -26.22
N SER A 6 -40.81 -30.71 -25.32
CA SER A 6 -39.90 -30.04 -24.38
C SER A 6 -40.71 -29.21 -23.38
N ARG A 7 -41.35 -29.88 -22.43
CA ARG A 7 -41.60 -29.32 -21.09
C ARG A 7 -40.68 -30.06 -20.14
N LEU A 8 -40.27 -29.37 -19.06
CA LEU A 8 -39.26 -29.73 -18.06
C LEU A 8 -37.86 -29.34 -18.58
N ILE A 9 -37.21 -28.30 -18.07
CA ILE A 9 -36.83 -28.11 -16.67
C ILE A 9 -36.82 -26.61 -16.34
N GLN A 10 -37.66 -26.19 -15.39
CA GLN A 10 -37.35 -25.08 -14.49
C GLN A 10 -36.41 -25.65 -13.43
N ALA A 11 -35.13 -25.27 -13.47
CA ALA A 11 -34.24 -25.34 -12.32
C ALA A 11 -32.99 -24.49 -12.60
N GLN A 12 -32.87 -23.42 -11.82
CA GLN A 12 -31.64 -22.70 -11.50
C GLN A 12 -30.97 -21.96 -12.67
N ALA A 13 -31.34 -20.69 -12.77
CA ALA A 13 -30.44 -19.63 -13.20
C ALA A 13 -29.26 -19.53 -12.22
N SER A 14 -28.31 -20.47 -12.32
CA SER A 14 -26.97 -20.29 -11.79
C SER A 14 -26.18 -19.55 -12.86
N GLY A 15 -26.31 -18.22 -12.86
CA GLY A 15 -25.46 -17.37 -13.68
C GLY A 15 -24.00 -17.72 -13.38
N CYS A 16 -23.25 -18.09 -14.41
CA CYS A 16 -21.79 -18.16 -14.33
C CYS A 16 -21.28 -16.82 -13.78
N PRO A 17 -20.57 -16.78 -12.65
CA PRO A 17 -19.87 -15.57 -12.25
C PRO A 17 -18.58 -15.52 -13.06
N SER A 18 -18.66 -15.21 -14.35
CA SER A 18 -17.49 -14.73 -15.09
C SER A 18 -17.32 -13.24 -14.82
N SER A 19 -17.09 -12.87 -13.55
CA SER A 19 -16.61 -11.52 -13.26
C SER A 19 -15.12 -11.51 -13.57
N ILE A 20 -14.76 -11.14 -14.80
CA ILE A 20 -13.40 -10.66 -15.07
C ILE A 20 -13.23 -9.47 -14.14
N ARG A 21 -12.51 -9.64 -13.02
CA ARG A 21 -12.17 -8.53 -12.13
C ARG A 21 -11.36 -7.56 -12.97
N GLU A 22 -11.91 -6.39 -13.28
CA GLU A 22 -11.11 -5.32 -13.90
C GLU A 22 -9.89 -5.07 -13.01
N LYS A 23 -8.70 -5.01 -13.63
CA LYS A 23 -7.46 -4.77 -12.89
C LYS A 23 -7.49 -3.37 -12.28
N ASP A 24 -7.47 -3.28 -10.96
CA ASP A 24 -7.31 -2.03 -10.24
C ASP A 24 -5.83 -1.85 -9.86
N TYR A 25 -5.08 -1.22 -10.78
CA TYR A 25 -3.66 -0.94 -10.57
C TYR A 25 -3.37 -0.08 -9.34
N ALA A 26 -4.31 0.78 -8.93
CA ALA A 26 -4.10 1.61 -7.74
C ALA A 26 -4.21 0.75 -6.48
N GLN A 27 -5.25 -0.08 -6.39
CA GLN A 27 -5.43 -1.00 -5.27
C GLN A 27 -4.30 -2.03 -5.18
N ASP A 28 -3.89 -2.62 -6.30
CA ASP A 28 -2.83 -3.63 -6.31
C ASP A 28 -1.48 -3.02 -5.90
N ALA A 29 -1.15 -1.83 -6.38
CA ALA A 29 0.06 -1.12 -5.96
C ALA A 29 0.02 -0.74 -4.48
N ARG A 30 -1.14 -0.37 -3.95
CA ARG A 30 -1.30 -0.09 -2.52
C ARG A 30 -1.03 -1.34 -1.70
N ALA A 31 -1.61 -2.47 -2.08
CA ALA A 31 -1.39 -3.74 -1.41
C ALA A 31 0.09 -4.14 -1.41
N PHE A 32 0.79 -3.97 -2.54
CA PHE A 32 2.23 -4.19 -2.63
C PHE A 32 3.03 -3.27 -1.70
N ILE A 33 2.71 -1.97 -1.67
CA ILE A 33 3.37 -1.02 -0.77
C ILE A 33 3.13 -1.39 0.69
N ASP A 34 1.89 -1.75 1.05
CA ASP A 34 1.51 -2.13 2.40
C ASP A 34 2.24 -3.40 2.88
N SER A 35 2.49 -4.37 2.00
CA SER A 35 3.24 -5.59 2.35
C SER A 35 4.76 -5.40 2.43
N CYS A 36 5.30 -4.41 1.71
CA CYS A 36 6.75 -4.27 1.52
C CYS A 36 7.30 -2.93 2.05
N TYR A 37 6.53 -2.15 2.81
CA TYR A 37 6.92 -0.80 3.19
C TYR A 37 8.24 -0.72 3.98
N CYS A 38 8.61 -1.78 4.72
CA CYS A 38 9.84 -1.84 5.50
C CYS A 38 11.08 -2.18 4.67
N GLU A 39 10.91 -2.58 3.42
CA GLU A 39 12.00 -2.96 2.52
C GLU A 39 12.48 -1.76 1.68
N PRO A 40 13.68 -1.79 1.09
CA PRO A 40 14.20 -0.71 0.23
C PRO A 40 13.51 -0.65 -1.15
N ILE A 41 12.17 -0.71 -1.18
CA ILE A 41 11.37 -0.67 -2.40
C ILE A 41 11.35 0.71 -3.06
N LYS A 42 11.26 0.71 -4.38
CA LYS A 42 11.03 1.85 -5.26
C LYS A 42 9.64 1.73 -5.89
N ILE A 43 9.10 2.86 -6.33
CA ILE A 43 7.83 2.88 -7.08
C ILE A 43 7.96 2.15 -8.43
N GLN A 44 9.18 2.07 -8.97
CA GLN A 44 9.46 1.27 -10.15
C GLN A 44 9.16 -0.21 -9.90
N ASP A 45 9.52 -0.75 -8.74
CA ASP A 45 9.31 -2.18 -8.42
C ASP A 45 7.82 -2.53 -8.44
N ALA A 46 6.96 -1.64 -7.94
CA ALA A 46 5.51 -1.80 -8.00
C ALA A 46 4.99 -1.72 -9.45
N ALA A 47 5.54 -0.81 -10.26
CA ALA A 47 5.16 -0.64 -11.66
C ALA A 47 5.56 -1.86 -12.50
N ASP A 48 6.75 -2.41 -12.25
CA ASP A 48 7.30 -3.60 -12.92
C ASP A 48 6.47 -4.84 -12.58
N LEU A 49 6.10 -5.03 -11.32
CA LEU A 49 5.21 -6.12 -10.86
C LEU A 49 3.85 -6.09 -11.56
N LEU A 50 3.33 -4.88 -11.81
CA LEU A 50 2.03 -4.67 -12.43
C LEU A 50 2.10 -4.59 -13.96
N HIS A 51 3.31 -4.66 -14.54
CA HIS A 51 3.57 -4.54 -15.96
C HIS A 51 3.02 -3.24 -16.58
N ILE A 52 3.19 -2.12 -15.87
CA ILE A 52 2.77 -0.79 -16.33
C ILE A 52 3.89 0.24 -16.19
N HIS A 53 3.79 1.34 -16.92
CA HIS A 53 4.74 2.43 -16.78
C HIS A 53 4.55 3.15 -15.42
N PRO A 54 5.63 3.52 -14.70
CA PRO A 54 5.55 4.19 -13.38
C PRO A 54 4.77 5.51 -13.41
N ASN A 55 4.84 6.27 -14.51
CA ASN A 55 4.01 7.49 -14.65
C ASN A 55 2.52 7.17 -14.68
N TYR A 56 2.12 6.09 -15.35
CA TYR A 56 0.71 5.67 -15.35
C TYR A 56 0.29 5.24 -13.95
N LEU A 57 1.14 4.46 -13.26
CA LEU A 57 0.91 4.08 -11.87
C LEU A 57 0.71 5.30 -10.96
N CYS A 58 1.60 6.29 -11.05
CA CYS A 58 1.48 7.54 -10.27
C CYS A 58 0.15 8.26 -10.55
N SER A 59 -0.28 8.34 -11.82
CA SER A 59 -1.53 8.99 -12.20
C SER A 59 -2.76 8.27 -11.66
N VAL A 60 -2.86 6.95 -11.85
CA VAL A 60 -4.04 6.18 -11.39
C VAL A 60 -4.09 6.12 -9.86
N PHE A 61 -2.94 5.96 -9.20
CA PHE A 61 -2.87 5.94 -7.74
C PHE A 61 -3.24 7.30 -7.13
N LYS A 62 -2.75 8.42 -7.71
CA LYS A 62 -3.11 9.77 -7.26
C LYS A 62 -4.58 10.07 -7.48
N LYS A 63 -5.17 9.60 -8.58
CA LYS A 63 -6.61 9.72 -8.84
C LYS A 63 -7.44 8.96 -7.79
N ALA A 64 -6.99 7.77 -7.39
CA ALA A 64 -7.71 6.93 -6.42
C ALA A 64 -7.53 7.38 -4.96
N TYR A 65 -6.32 7.81 -4.56
CA TYR A 65 -5.97 8.04 -3.14
C TYR A 65 -5.55 9.48 -2.82
N GLY A 66 -5.59 10.40 -3.78
CA GLY A 66 -5.27 11.82 -3.59
C GLY A 66 -3.78 12.15 -3.43
N GLN A 67 -2.91 11.14 -3.43
CA GLN A 67 -1.46 11.28 -3.26
C GLN A 67 -0.71 10.30 -4.16
N THR A 68 0.56 10.55 -4.44
CA THR A 68 1.39 9.62 -5.23
C THR A 68 1.77 8.39 -4.41
N PRO A 69 2.12 7.26 -5.05
CA PRO A 69 2.62 6.06 -4.37
C PRO A 69 3.83 6.35 -3.45
N ARG A 70 4.71 7.26 -3.87
CA ARG A 70 5.89 7.67 -3.09
C ARG A 70 5.50 8.44 -1.82
N GLU A 71 4.52 9.33 -1.92
CA GLU A 71 4.01 10.08 -0.77
C GLU A 71 3.31 9.14 0.21
N TYR A 72 2.52 8.20 -0.30
CA TYR A 72 1.87 7.17 0.50
C TYR A 72 2.88 6.31 1.26
N LEU A 73 3.89 5.75 0.58
CA LEU A 73 4.95 4.95 1.22
C LEU A 73 5.65 5.74 2.34
N LYS A 74 5.97 7.01 2.08
CA LYS A 74 6.58 7.89 3.07
C LYS A 74 5.67 8.09 4.29
N ALA A 75 4.39 8.40 4.08
CA ALA A 75 3.42 8.59 5.15
C ALA A 75 3.27 7.31 5.99
N LEU A 76 3.08 6.17 5.34
CA LEU A 76 2.97 4.86 5.98
C LEU A 76 4.19 4.57 6.89
N ARG A 77 5.41 4.79 6.40
CA ARG A 77 6.63 4.61 7.21
C ARG A 77 6.67 5.53 8.43
N MET A 78 6.29 6.80 8.26
CA MET A 78 6.28 7.77 9.35
C MET A 78 5.25 7.41 10.42
N GLU A 79 4.04 7.04 10.03
CA GLU A 79 2.96 6.64 10.93
C GLU A 79 3.30 5.36 11.71
N ARG A 80 3.90 4.37 11.04
CA ARG A 80 4.41 3.14 11.69
C ARG A 80 5.51 3.46 12.70
N ALA A 81 6.45 4.33 12.33
CA ALA A 81 7.50 4.76 13.24
C ALA A 81 6.95 5.53 14.45
N ALA A 82 5.98 6.42 14.26
CA ALA A 82 5.33 7.14 15.35
C ALA A 82 4.66 6.17 16.34
N THR A 83 3.99 5.15 15.81
CA THR A 83 3.38 4.08 16.63
C THR A 83 4.43 3.36 17.47
N LEU A 84 5.57 2.96 16.86
CA LEU A 84 6.66 2.28 17.57
C LEU A 84 7.33 3.16 18.61
N LEU A 85 7.50 4.46 18.31
CA LEU A 85 8.11 5.42 19.23
C LEU A 85 7.29 5.62 20.50
N LEU A 86 5.95 5.55 20.42
CA LEU A 86 5.04 5.72 21.55
C LEU A 86 4.76 4.42 22.31
N ARG A 87 4.96 3.25 21.68
CA ARG A 87 4.59 1.95 22.26
C ARG A 87 5.78 1.12 22.74
N THR A 88 7.00 1.56 22.46
CA THR A 88 8.22 0.78 22.75
C THR A 88 9.40 1.67 23.14
N ASP A 89 10.34 1.10 23.86
CA ASP A 89 11.62 1.75 24.23
C ASP A 89 12.75 1.45 23.25
N GLN A 90 12.45 0.88 22.08
CA GLN A 90 13.48 0.50 21.10
C GLN A 90 14.35 1.70 20.69
N PRO A 91 15.65 1.52 20.43
CA PRO A 91 16.48 2.61 19.93
C PRO A 91 15.93 3.22 18.64
N VAL A 92 16.07 4.54 18.48
CA VAL A 92 15.59 5.26 17.27
C VAL A 92 16.18 4.68 15.99
N SER A 93 17.43 4.22 16.03
CA SER A 93 18.09 3.51 14.93
C SER A 93 17.40 2.19 14.57
N THR A 94 16.99 1.40 15.57
CA THR A 94 16.24 0.15 15.37
C THR A 94 14.88 0.42 14.75
N ILE A 95 14.17 1.45 15.23
CA ILE A 95 12.89 1.86 14.66
C ILE A 95 13.07 2.30 13.21
N ALA A 96 14.08 3.12 12.91
CA ALA A 96 14.40 3.55 11.55
C ALA A 96 14.59 2.36 10.60
N ALA A 97 15.38 1.37 11.00
CA ALA A 97 15.60 0.15 10.23
C ALA A 97 14.28 -0.63 10.01
N SER A 98 13.47 -0.78 11.06
CA SER A 98 12.20 -1.53 10.99
C SER A 98 11.14 -0.90 10.07
N VAL A 99 11.27 0.39 9.76
CA VAL A 99 10.37 1.10 8.82
C VAL A 99 11.06 1.41 7.49
N GLY A 100 12.17 0.75 7.17
CA GLY A 100 12.83 0.81 5.86
C GLY A 100 13.76 2.00 5.63
N PHE A 101 14.37 2.53 6.70
CA PHE A 101 15.46 3.49 6.60
C PHE A 101 16.78 2.86 7.04
N SER A 102 17.72 2.73 6.11
CA SER A 102 19.09 2.29 6.39
C SER A 102 19.92 3.35 7.14
N ASN A 103 19.57 4.62 7.00
CA ASN A 103 20.25 5.74 7.65
C ASN A 103 19.36 6.41 8.71
N PRO A 104 19.65 6.23 10.01
CA PRO A 104 18.89 6.83 11.11
C PRO A 104 18.86 8.37 11.11
N PHE A 105 19.88 9.03 10.57
CA PHE A 105 19.91 10.50 10.46
C PHE A 105 18.90 10.98 9.40
N GLN A 106 18.85 10.32 8.24
CA GLN A 106 17.86 10.63 7.21
C GLN A 106 16.43 10.38 7.71
N PHE A 107 16.22 9.26 8.42
CA PHE A 107 14.96 8.98 9.09
C PHE A 107 14.58 10.11 10.05
N SER A 108 15.49 10.51 10.95
CA SER A 108 15.21 11.54 11.96
C SER A 108 14.87 12.90 11.34
N ALA A 109 15.56 13.29 10.27
CA ALA A 109 15.26 14.51 9.52
C ALA A 109 13.88 14.44 8.85
N MET A 110 13.56 13.31 8.21
CA MET A 110 12.25 13.10 7.58
C MET A 110 11.11 13.08 8.60
N PHE A 111 11.30 12.39 9.72
CA PHE A 111 10.33 12.30 10.81
C PHE A 111 10.04 13.69 11.40
N LYS A 112 11.09 14.48 11.64
CA LYS A 112 10.94 15.87 12.09
C LYS A 112 10.21 16.73 11.08
N LYS A 113 10.50 16.58 9.79
CA LYS A 113 9.77 17.30 8.73
C LYS A 113 8.29 16.91 8.68
N TYR A 114 7.97 15.65 8.97
CA TYR A 114 6.61 15.12 8.88
C TYR A 114 5.76 15.46 10.12
N PHE A 115 6.28 15.29 11.34
CA PHE A 115 5.54 15.49 12.60
C PHE A 115 5.88 16.79 13.34
N GLY A 116 6.86 17.56 12.86
CA GLY A 116 7.35 18.79 13.53
C GLY A 116 8.30 18.55 14.70
N LEU A 117 8.53 17.29 15.11
CA LEU A 117 9.35 16.92 16.27
C LEU A 117 10.37 15.85 15.91
N SER A 118 11.53 15.86 16.54
CA SER A 118 12.48 14.76 16.41
C SER A 118 11.88 13.46 16.98
N PRO A 119 12.31 12.27 16.51
CA PRO A 119 11.83 10.99 17.06
C PRO A 119 11.93 10.91 18.59
N ALA A 120 13.05 11.35 19.15
CA ALA A 120 13.28 11.35 20.60
C ALA A 120 12.35 12.33 21.34
N ALA A 121 12.06 13.51 20.77
CA ALA A 121 11.11 14.45 21.35
C ALA A 121 9.67 13.94 21.24
N TYR A 122 9.33 13.26 20.14
CA TYR A 122 8.03 12.67 19.93
C TYR A 122 7.75 11.53 20.94
N ARG A 123 8.75 10.68 21.23
CA ARG A 123 8.63 9.63 22.25
C ARG A 123 8.21 10.17 23.61
N LYS A 124 8.78 11.28 24.05
CA LYS A 124 8.49 11.88 25.37
C LYS A 124 7.04 12.36 25.55
N LYS A 125 6.19 12.28 24.52
CA LYS A 125 4.76 12.65 24.59
C LYS A 125 3.84 11.50 25.02
N GLY A 126 4.29 10.25 24.93
CA GLY A 126 3.59 9.06 25.40
C GLY A 126 4.36 8.41 26.54
#